data_AF-A0A8T6QFZ5-F1
#
_entry.id   AF-A0A8T6QFZ5-F1
#
_cell.length_a   1.000
_cell.length_b   1.000
_cell.length_c   1.000
_cell.angle_alpha   90.00
_cell.angle_beta   90.00
_cell.angle_gamma   90.00
#
_symmetry.space_group_name_H-M   'P 1'
#
loop_
_entity.id
_entity.type
_entity.pdbx_description
1 polymer ?
#
loop_
_entity_poly.entity_id
_entity_poly.type
_entity_poly.pdbx_seq_one_letter_code
_entity_poly.pdbx_strand_id
1 'polypeptide(L)'
;MWWWQVYPVQQQLLQVNDTAQGAATVWMASPELENYERRLQQLLDTSPVQPLETGMQMMRVADSRWPESLQQQQASTQWNEALKTRAQSSPQLRGWLQTRQDLHAFADLVMQREKEGLTLSYIKNVIWQAERGLGQETPVESLLTQYQDARAQKQNTDALEKQINERLEGVLSRWLLLKNNVMPEAATGTTAEK
;
A
#
# COMPACT_ATOMS: atom_id res chain seq x y z
N MET A 1 34.58 -19.44 -30.81
CA MET A 1 34.36 -19.75 -29.39
C MET A 1 33.72 -18.54 -28.71
N TRP A 2 32.39 -18.37 -28.82
CA TRP A 2 31.66 -17.21 -28.27
C TRP A 2 30.60 -17.60 -27.22
N TRP A 3 30.37 -18.89 -27.01
CA TRP A 3 29.28 -19.42 -26.19
C TRP A 3 29.54 -19.33 -24.67
N TRP A 4 30.79 -19.19 -24.23
CA TRP A 4 31.14 -19.12 -22.81
C TRP A 4 30.89 -17.75 -22.17
N GLN A 5 30.78 -16.68 -22.97
CA GLN A 5 30.42 -15.33 -22.48
C GLN A 5 28.89 -15.12 -22.42
N VAL A 6 28.11 -15.89 -23.19
CA VAL A 6 26.65 -15.73 -23.29
C VAL A 6 25.91 -16.56 -22.21
N TYR A 7 26.48 -17.68 -21.79
CA TYR A 7 25.87 -18.60 -20.81
C TYR A 7 25.61 -17.98 -19.41
N PRO A 8 26.54 -17.22 -18.79
CA PRO A 8 26.26 -16.57 -17.50
C PRO A 8 25.22 -15.45 -17.64
N VAL A 9 25.17 -14.76 -18.78
CA VAL A 9 24.16 -13.72 -19.06
C VAL A 9 22.77 -14.33 -19.20
N GLN A 10 22.64 -15.49 -19.87
CA GLN A 10 21.35 -16.19 -19.98
C GLN A 10 20.82 -16.65 -18.62
N GLN A 11 21.68 -17.14 -17.71
CA GLN A 11 21.24 -17.53 -16.37
C GLN A 11 20.86 -16.33 -15.49
N GLN A 12 21.55 -15.20 -15.63
CA GLN A 12 21.16 -13.96 -14.96
C GLN A 12 19.83 -13.41 -15.50
N LEU A 13 19.57 -13.54 -16.81
CA LEU A 13 18.30 -13.15 -17.42
C LEU A 13 17.12 -14.01 -16.93
N LEU A 14 17.35 -15.30 -16.65
CA LEU A 14 16.33 -16.16 -16.04
C LEU A 14 15.96 -15.66 -14.63
N GLN A 15 16.94 -15.33 -13.79
CA GLN A 15 16.70 -14.78 -12.45
C GLN A 15 16.02 -13.40 -12.47
N VAL A 16 16.28 -12.58 -13.50
CA VAL A 16 15.60 -11.29 -13.67
C VAL A 16 14.14 -11.48 -14.10
N ASN A 17 13.85 -12.45 -14.97
CA ASN A 17 12.49 -12.79 -15.43
C ASN A 17 11.62 -13.41 -14.31
N ASP A 18 12.21 -13.86 -13.21
CA ASP A 18 11.47 -14.36 -12.03
C ASP A 18 10.75 -13.23 -11.26
N THR A 19 11.07 -11.96 -11.55
CA THR A 19 10.35 -10.81 -11.01
C THR A 19 9.45 -10.19 -12.08
N ALA A 20 8.27 -9.68 -11.70
CA ALA A 20 7.36 -9.04 -12.65
C ALA A 20 8.01 -7.83 -13.35
N GLN A 21 8.80 -7.02 -12.62
CA GLN A 21 9.52 -5.87 -13.19
C GLN A 21 10.64 -6.30 -14.15
N GLY A 22 11.41 -7.33 -13.80
CA GLY A 22 12.46 -7.83 -14.70
C GLY A 22 11.89 -8.50 -15.95
N ALA A 23 10.81 -9.26 -15.80
CA ALA A 23 10.06 -9.81 -16.92
C ALA A 23 9.51 -8.73 -17.87
N ALA A 24 8.94 -7.65 -17.31
CA ALA A 24 8.50 -6.51 -18.09
C ALA A 24 9.66 -5.78 -18.79
N THR A 25 10.81 -5.68 -18.13
CA THR A 25 12.03 -5.08 -18.73
C THR A 25 12.55 -5.90 -19.90
N VAL A 26 12.58 -7.23 -19.77
CA VAL A 26 12.93 -8.14 -20.88
C VAL A 26 11.94 -8.00 -22.03
N TRP A 27 10.64 -7.93 -21.74
CA TRP A 27 9.60 -7.73 -22.75
C TRP A 27 9.76 -6.40 -23.50
N MET A 28 10.10 -5.30 -22.82
CA MET A 28 10.36 -4.01 -23.49
C MET A 28 11.54 -4.07 -24.46
N ALA A 29 12.53 -4.95 -24.21
CA ALA A 29 13.67 -5.15 -25.11
C ALA A 29 13.34 -6.08 -26.30
N SER A 30 12.40 -7.01 -26.14
CA SER A 30 11.91 -7.90 -27.21
C SER A 30 10.39 -8.12 -27.07
N PRO A 31 9.58 -7.21 -27.64
CA PRO A 31 8.13 -7.23 -27.42
C PRO A 31 7.46 -8.39 -28.13
N GLU A 32 6.63 -9.13 -27.40
CA GLU A 32 5.86 -10.26 -27.91
C GLU A 32 4.38 -10.12 -27.52
N LEU A 33 3.47 -10.30 -28.48
CA LEU A 33 2.04 -10.13 -28.21
C LEU A 33 1.47 -11.26 -27.34
N GLU A 34 1.95 -12.50 -27.51
CA GLU A 34 1.42 -13.70 -26.84
C GLU A 34 1.47 -13.62 -25.31
N ASN A 35 2.49 -12.97 -24.76
CA ASN A 35 2.69 -12.86 -23.31
C ASN A 35 2.30 -11.47 -22.77
N TYR A 36 1.97 -10.49 -23.62
CA TYR A 36 1.76 -9.09 -23.22
C TYR A 36 0.72 -8.93 -22.10
N GLU A 37 -0.47 -9.49 -22.27
CA GLU A 37 -1.55 -9.43 -21.27
C GLU A 37 -1.10 -10.04 -19.93
N ARG A 38 -0.51 -11.23 -19.98
CA ARG A 38 0.02 -11.91 -18.78
C ARG A 38 1.08 -11.07 -18.08
N ARG A 39 1.94 -10.39 -18.82
CA ARG A 39 2.99 -9.51 -18.26
C ARG A 39 2.39 -8.29 -17.57
N LEU A 40 1.37 -7.68 -18.17
CA LEU A 40 0.64 -6.57 -17.54
C LEU A 40 -0.06 -7.03 -16.26
N GLN A 41 -0.73 -8.18 -16.29
CA GLN A 41 -1.41 -8.72 -15.11
C GLN A 41 -0.41 -9.03 -13.98
N GLN A 42 0.74 -9.62 -14.29
CA GLN A 42 1.81 -9.86 -13.31
C GLN A 42 2.31 -8.58 -12.62
N LEU A 43 2.36 -7.45 -13.35
CA LEU A 43 2.72 -6.16 -12.76
C LEU A 43 1.62 -5.63 -11.83
N LEU A 44 0.34 -5.84 -12.16
CA LEU A 44 -0.79 -5.46 -11.31
C LEU A 44 -0.87 -6.32 -10.05
N ASP A 45 -0.56 -7.61 -10.16
CA ASP A 45 -0.58 -8.55 -9.03
C ASP A 45 0.67 -8.43 -8.12
N THR A 46 1.64 -7.57 -8.49
CA THR A 46 2.85 -7.37 -7.69
C THR A 46 2.57 -6.48 -6.49
N SER A 47 2.86 -7.00 -5.30
CA SER A 47 2.71 -6.25 -4.05
C SER A 47 3.45 -4.90 -4.10
N PRO A 48 2.81 -3.81 -3.64
CA PRO A 48 3.40 -2.47 -3.68
C PRO A 48 4.64 -2.31 -2.78
N VAL A 49 4.84 -3.21 -1.81
CA VAL A 49 6.02 -3.19 -0.92
C VAL A 49 7.21 -3.99 -1.48
N GLN A 50 7.02 -4.77 -2.55
CA GLN A 50 8.03 -5.68 -3.11
C GLN A 50 9.39 -5.00 -3.39
N PRO A 51 9.48 -3.76 -3.92
CA PRO A 51 10.78 -3.12 -4.12
C PRO A 51 11.53 -2.86 -2.81
N LEU A 52 10.80 -2.57 -1.73
CA LEU A 52 11.39 -2.35 -0.40
C LEU A 52 11.87 -3.67 0.21
N GLU A 53 11.12 -4.75 0.02
CA GLU A 53 11.53 -6.10 0.42
C GLU A 53 12.77 -6.57 -0.34
N THR A 54 12.85 -6.25 -1.64
CA THR A 54 14.03 -6.52 -2.47
C THR A 54 15.25 -5.78 -1.92
N GLY A 55 15.10 -4.50 -1.54
CA GLY A 55 16.17 -3.76 -0.85
C GLY A 55 16.65 -4.44 0.44
N MET A 56 15.72 -4.96 1.25
CA MET A 56 16.05 -5.73 2.45
C MET A 56 16.77 -7.06 2.14
N GLN A 57 16.42 -7.73 1.05
CA GLN A 57 17.12 -8.92 0.57
C GLN A 57 18.54 -8.57 0.08
N MET A 58 18.69 -7.49 -0.69
CA MET A 58 19.99 -7.01 -1.16
C MET A 58 20.94 -6.73 -0.01
N MET A 59 20.46 -6.09 1.06
CA MET A 59 21.27 -5.83 2.25
C MET A 59 21.75 -7.12 2.91
N ARG A 60 20.89 -8.13 3.05
CA ARG A 60 21.27 -9.45 3.62
C ARG A 60 22.33 -10.15 2.78
N VAL A 61 22.19 -10.10 1.45
CA VAL A 61 23.19 -10.64 0.53
C VAL A 61 24.51 -9.89 0.68
N ALA A 62 24.47 -8.56 0.69
CA ALA A 62 25.67 -7.73 0.82
C ALA A 62 26.40 -7.95 2.15
N ASP A 63 25.66 -8.09 3.25
CA ASP A 63 26.20 -8.40 4.58
C ASP A 63 26.90 -9.77 4.61
N SER A 64 26.28 -10.79 3.99
CA SER A 64 26.88 -12.13 3.88
C SER A 64 28.14 -12.16 3.00
N ARG A 65 28.21 -11.30 1.98
CA ARG A 65 29.27 -11.32 0.97
C ARG A 65 30.45 -10.42 1.32
N TRP A 66 30.18 -9.29 1.97
CA TRP A 66 31.16 -8.25 2.31
C TRP A 66 30.96 -7.72 3.73
N PRO A 67 31.04 -8.57 4.77
CA PRO A 67 30.69 -8.19 6.14
C PRO A 67 31.55 -7.06 6.72
N GLU A 68 32.82 -6.97 6.30
CA GLU A 68 33.78 -5.97 6.79
C GLU A 68 33.86 -4.71 5.90
N SER A 69 33.04 -4.63 4.84
CA SER A 69 33.09 -3.51 3.90
C SER A 69 32.38 -2.28 4.48
N LEU A 70 33.17 -1.24 4.78
CA LEU A 70 32.63 0.07 5.21
C LEU A 70 31.63 0.65 4.19
N GLN A 71 31.87 0.45 2.89
CA GLN A 71 30.97 0.94 1.84
C GLN A 71 29.59 0.26 1.91
N GLN A 72 29.56 -1.06 2.12
CA GLN A 72 28.31 -1.82 2.26
C GLN A 72 27.56 -1.41 3.53
N GLN A 73 28.28 -1.27 4.65
CA GLN A 73 27.69 -0.89 5.93
C GLN A 73 27.08 0.51 5.88
N GLN A 74 27.76 1.47 5.25
CA GLN A 74 27.26 2.83 5.06
C GLN A 74 26.01 2.85 4.16
N ALA A 75 26.04 2.16 3.02
CA ALA A 75 24.88 2.10 2.11
C ALA A 75 23.65 1.47 2.78
N SER A 76 23.85 0.38 3.53
CA SER A 76 22.79 -0.30 4.28
C SER A 76 22.21 0.58 5.39
N THR A 77 23.06 1.34 6.08
CA THR A 77 22.63 2.30 7.11
C THR A 77 21.80 3.42 6.49
N GLN A 78 22.25 4.02 5.40
CA GLN A 78 21.52 5.08 4.69
C GLN A 78 20.16 4.60 4.21
N TRP A 79 20.07 3.39 3.66
CA TRP A 79 18.81 2.78 3.25
C TRP A 79 17.84 2.64 4.42
N ASN A 80 18.30 2.07 5.54
CA ASN A 80 17.46 1.90 6.74
C ASN A 80 16.96 3.24 7.31
N GLU A 81 17.83 4.25 7.37
CA GLU A 81 17.44 5.58 7.83
C GLU A 81 16.45 6.25 6.89
N ALA A 82 16.60 6.07 5.58
CA ALA A 82 15.62 6.55 4.61
C ALA A 82 14.25 5.88 4.80
N LEU A 83 14.21 4.56 5.06
CA LEU A 83 12.96 3.85 5.36
C LEU A 83 12.32 4.35 6.65
N LYS A 84 13.08 4.50 7.74
CA LYS A 84 12.58 5.03 9.02
C LYS A 84 12.03 6.45 8.87
N THR A 85 12.77 7.32 8.19
CA THR A 85 12.36 8.72 7.97
C THR A 85 11.05 8.77 7.19
N ARG A 86 10.93 7.99 6.10
CA ARG A 86 9.68 7.91 5.31
C ARG A 86 8.53 7.37 6.16
N ALA A 87 8.75 6.31 6.94
CA ALA A 87 7.73 5.77 7.83
C ALA A 87 7.28 6.79 8.90
N GLN A 88 8.20 7.57 9.47
CA GLN A 88 7.89 8.63 10.44
C GLN A 88 7.10 9.79 9.83
N SER A 89 7.27 10.05 8.53
CA SER A 89 6.48 11.07 7.82
C SER A 89 5.04 10.64 7.53
N SER A 90 4.72 9.34 7.64
CA SER A 90 3.34 8.86 7.53
C SER A 90 2.56 9.24 8.78
N PRO A 91 1.43 9.98 8.67
CA PRO A 91 0.63 10.30 9.84
C PRO A 91 0.04 9.02 10.45
N GLN A 92 -0.04 8.92 11.78
CA GLN A 92 -0.65 7.73 12.42
C GLN A 92 -2.18 7.81 12.47
N LEU A 93 -2.77 8.97 12.18
CA LEU A 93 -4.23 9.19 12.21
C LEU A 93 -4.94 8.63 13.46
N ARG A 94 -4.28 8.65 14.63
CA ARG A 94 -4.89 8.24 15.90
C ARG A 94 -6.14 9.07 16.22
N GLY A 95 -6.13 10.36 15.90
CA GLY A 95 -7.30 11.23 16.03
C GLY A 95 -8.49 10.77 15.19
N TRP A 96 -8.25 10.25 13.97
CA TRP A 96 -9.31 9.69 13.13
C TRP A 96 -9.94 8.45 13.78
N LEU A 97 -9.10 7.53 14.27
CA LEU A 97 -9.56 6.33 14.98
C LEU A 97 -10.36 6.71 16.22
N GLN A 98 -9.85 7.67 17.00
CA GLN A 98 -10.53 8.17 18.19
C GLN A 98 -11.88 8.82 17.85
N THR A 99 -11.94 9.69 16.85
CA THR A 99 -13.19 10.33 16.42
C THR A 99 -14.24 9.31 16.00
N ARG A 100 -13.85 8.22 15.32
CA ARG A 100 -14.78 7.13 14.99
C ARG A 100 -15.31 6.42 16.24
N GLN A 101 -14.45 6.14 17.21
CA GLN A 101 -14.84 5.51 18.47
C GLN A 101 -15.74 6.41 19.31
N ASP A 102 -15.39 7.69 19.43
CA ASP A 102 -16.17 8.70 20.15
C ASP A 102 -17.55 8.89 19.54
N LEU A 103 -17.63 8.93 18.20
CA LEU A 103 -18.89 9.04 17.48
C LEU A 103 -19.80 7.82 17.72
N HIS A 104 -19.22 6.62 17.73
CA HIS A 104 -19.95 5.41 18.05
C HIS A 104 -20.47 5.40 19.49
N ALA A 105 -19.62 5.73 20.46
CA ALA A 105 -20.03 5.86 21.86
C ALA A 105 -21.11 6.94 22.05
N PHE A 106 -21.02 8.05 21.31
CA PHE A 106 -22.05 9.08 21.31
C PHE A 106 -23.38 8.60 20.72
N ALA A 107 -23.34 7.77 19.67
CA ALA A 107 -24.53 7.11 19.11
C ALA A 107 -25.27 6.29 20.18
N ASP A 108 -24.53 5.50 20.95
CA ASP A 108 -25.09 4.68 22.03
C ASP A 108 -25.78 5.53 23.11
N LEU A 109 -25.16 6.65 23.50
CA LEU A 109 -25.75 7.59 24.44
C LEU A 109 -27.04 8.22 23.90
N VAL A 110 -27.06 8.62 22.63
CA VAL A 110 -28.26 9.17 21.98
C VAL A 110 -29.39 8.13 21.98
N MET A 111 -29.09 6.87 21.68
CA MET A 111 -30.08 5.79 21.72
C MET A 111 -30.60 5.52 23.14
N GLN A 112 -29.75 5.63 24.17
CA GLN A 112 -30.18 5.51 25.57
C GLN A 112 -31.16 6.63 25.94
N ARG A 113 -30.83 7.88 25.59
CA ARG A 113 -31.65 9.05 25.88
C ARG A 113 -32.99 9.04 25.16
N GLU A 114 -33.06 8.49 23.96
CA GLU A 114 -34.32 8.33 23.24
C GLU A 114 -35.27 7.34 23.95
N LYS A 115 -34.72 6.28 24.56
CA LYS A 115 -35.51 5.35 25.40
C LYS A 115 -36.04 6.00 26.68
N GLU A 116 -35.42 7.09 27.15
CA GLU A 116 -35.88 7.90 28.29
C GLU A 116 -36.98 8.91 27.90
N GLY A 117 -37.48 8.87 26.66
CA GLY A 117 -38.61 9.68 26.18
C GLY A 117 -38.21 10.96 25.43
N LEU A 118 -36.92 11.16 25.14
CA LEU A 118 -36.45 12.28 24.32
C LEU A 118 -36.60 11.96 22.83
N THR A 119 -37.05 12.91 22.01
CA THR A 119 -37.08 12.72 20.54
C THR A 119 -35.75 13.18 19.94
N LEU A 120 -34.89 12.24 19.54
CA LEU A 120 -33.53 12.52 19.05
C LEU A 120 -33.29 12.05 17.61
N SER A 121 -34.38 11.85 16.85
CA SER A 121 -34.36 11.29 15.48
C SER A 121 -33.44 12.05 14.52
N TYR A 122 -33.42 13.40 14.57
CA TYR A 122 -32.52 14.21 13.75
C TYR A 122 -31.04 13.94 14.10
N ILE A 123 -30.70 13.88 15.38
CA ILE A 123 -29.33 13.64 15.84
C ILE A 123 -28.87 12.24 15.41
N LYS A 124 -29.74 11.23 15.51
CA LYS A 124 -29.44 9.87 15.03
C LYS A 124 -29.12 9.84 13.54
N ASN A 125 -29.86 10.58 12.73
CA ASN A 125 -29.59 10.66 11.29
C ASN A 125 -28.22 11.27 10.99
N VAL A 126 -27.86 12.35 11.68
CA VAL A 126 -26.54 13.00 11.51
C VAL A 126 -25.40 12.07 11.96
N ILE A 127 -25.55 11.39 13.11
CA ILE A 127 -24.55 10.44 13.60
C ILE A 127 -24.36 9.31 12.60
N TRP A 128 -25.45 8.70 12.13
CA TRP A 128 -25.38 7.61 11.16
C TRP A 128 -24.71 8.04 9.86
N GLN A 129 -25.02 9.24 9.35
CA GLN A 129 -24.36 9.80 8.17
C GLN A 129 -22.85 9.99 8.40
N ALA A 130 -22.47 10.52 9.56
CA ALA A 130 -21.07 10.71 9.91
C ALA A 130 -20.32 9.38 10.09
N GLU A 131 -20.89 8.39 10.79
CA GLU A 131 -20.30 7.06 10.94
C GLU A 131 -20.12 6.38 9.59
N ARG A 132 -21.14 6.47 8.72
CA ARG A 132 -21.08 5.92 7.37
C ARG A 132 -19.98 6.60 6.55
N GLY A 133 -19.90 7.93 6.57
CA GLY A 133 -18.86 8.68 5.85
C GLY A 133 -17.46 8.31 6.31
N LEU A 134 -17.19 8.35 7.62
CA LEU A 134 -15.91 7.97 8.20
C LEU A 134 -15.57 6.49 7.99
N GLY A 135 -16.58 5.62 7.89
CA GLY A 135 -16.40 4.20 7.59
C GLY A 135 -15.99 3.95 6.13
N GLN A 136 -16.69 4.59 5.18
CA GLN A 136 -16.46 4.42 3.75
C GLN A 136 -15.08 4.88 3.31
N GLU A 137 -14.56 5.95 3.91
CA GLU A 137 -13.28 6.57 3.52
C GLU A 137 -12.16 6.33 4.52
N THR A 138 -12.14 5.16 5.18
CA THR A 138 -11.06 4.82 6.15
C THR A 138 -9.68 5.00 5.50
N PRO A 139 -8.83 5.94 5.94
CA PRO A 139 -7.55 6.21 5.29
C PRO A 139 -6.56 5.06 5.49
N VAL A 140 -5.65 4.84 4.54
CA VAL A 140 -4.69 3.73 4.60
C VAL A 140 -3.76 3.85 5.80
N GLU A 141 -3.42 5.07 6.21
CA GLU A 141 -2.60 5.35 7.37
C GLU A 141 -3.27 4.95 8.70
N SER A 142 -4.60 5.02 8.75
CA SER A 142 -5.36 4.52 9.91
C SER A 142 -5.37 2.98 9.93
N LEU A 143 -5.33 2.32 8.78
CA LEU A 143 -5.19 0.86 8.70
C LEU A 143 -3.79 0.41 9.13
N LEU A 144 -2.75 1.14 8.71
CA LEU A 144 -1.37 0.89 9.14
C LEU A 144 -1.22 1.01 10.67
N THR A 145 -1.88 2.00 11.26
CA THR A 145 -1.88 2.19 12.73
C THR A 145 -2.63 1.07 13.44
N GLN A 146 -3.80 0.67 12.95
CA GLN A 146 -4.52 -0.50 13.47
C GLN A 146 -3.67 -1.78 13.35
N TYR A 147 -2.91 -1.94 12.26
CA TYR A 147 -2.03 -3.09 12.05
C TYR A 147 -0.89 -3.11 13.06
N GLN A 148 -0.27 -1.94 13.31
CA GLN A 148 0.75 -1.79 14.34
C GLN A 148 0.21 -2.16 15.72
N ASP A 149 -0.98 -1.68 16.08
CA ASP A 149 -1.62 -1.96 17.37
C ASP A 149 -2.01 -3.45 17.51
N ALA A 150 -2.59 -4.03 16.47
CA ALA A 150 -2.95 -5.45 16.43
C ALA A 150 -1.72 -6.37 16.55
N ARG A 151 -0.62 -6.03 15.86
CA ARG A 151 0.67 -6.74 16.00
C ARG A 151 1.23 -6.63 17.41
N ALA A 152 1.19 -5.44 18.02
CA ALA A 152 1.63 -5.25 19.40
C ALA A 152 0.82 -6.09 20.40
N GLN A 153 -0.47 -6.28 20.11
CA GLN A 153 -1.39 -7.13 20.88
C GLN A 153 -1.35 -8.62 20.49
N LYS A 154 -0.48 -9.01 19.54
CA LYS A 154 -0.35 -10.39 19.00
C LYS A 154 -1.66 -10.95 18.41
N GLN A 155 -2.50 -10.08 17.85
CA GLN A 155 -3.72 -10.47 17.15
C GLN A 155 -3.41 -10.97 15.73
N ASN A 156 -4.33 -11.73 15.13
CA ASN A 156 -4.22 -12.08 13.71
C ASN A 156 -4.38 -10.82 12.85
N THR A 157 -3.48 -10.63 11.88
CA THR A 157 -3.44 -9.45 11.03
C THR A 157 -3.62 -9.74 9.54
N ASP A 158 -3.94 -10.98 9.15
CA ASP A 158 -3.94 -11.43 7.76
C ASP A 158 -4.95 -10.65 6.91
N ALA A 159 -6.17 -10.47 7.45
CA ALA A 159 -7.21 -9.71 6.77
C ALA A 159 -6.85 -8.22 6.63
N LEU A 160 -6.20 -7.66 7.66
CA LEU A 160 -5.80 -6.26 7.67
C LEU A 160 -4.62 -6.01 6.73
N GLU A 161 -3.67 -6.93 6.66
CA GLU A 161 -2.55 -6.90 5.71
C GLU A 161 -3.06 -6.92 4.26
N LYS A 162 -3.99 -7.83 3.94
CA LYS A 162 -4.64 -7.87 2.63
C LYS A 162 -5.32 -6.54 2.31
N GLN A 163 -6.10 -6.00 3.25
CA GLN A 163 -6.78 -4.72 3.06
C GLN A 163 -5.80 -3.56 2.84
N ILE A 164 -4.68 -3.53 3.58
CA ILE A 164 -3.65 -2.50 3.40
C ILE A 164 -3.04 -2.58 2.00
N ASN A 165 -2.70 -3.79 1.52
CA ASN A 165 -2.12 -3.98 0.19
C ASN A 165 -3.08 -3.49 -0.92
N GLU A 166 -4.35 -3.90 -0.88
CA GLU A 166 -5.37 -3.44 -1.83
C GLU A 166 -5.53 -1.91 -1.83
N ARG A 167 -5.49 -1.29 -0.64
CA ARG A 167 -5.61 0.18 -0.52
C ARG A 167 -4.36 0.91 -1.02
N LEU A 168 -3.17 0.37 -0.79
CA LEU A 168 -1.93 0.91 -1.33
C LEU A 168 -1.89 0.81 -2.86
N GLU A 169 -2.29 -0.33 -3.43
CA GLU A 169 -2.42 -0.53 -4.88
C GLU A 169 -3.35 0.51 -5.52
N GLY A 170 -4.52 0.72 -4.91
CA GLY A 170 -5.47 1.74 -5.37
C GLY A 170 -4.91 3.16 -5.31
N VAL A 171 -4.22 3.53 -4.22
CA VAL A 171 -3.59 4.85 -4.07
C VAL A 171 -2.47 5.06 -5.09
N LEU A 172 -1.59 4.07 -5.28
CA LEU A 172 -0.49 4.14 -6.24
C LEU A 172 -1.00 4.22 -7.68
N SER A 173 -2.04 3.45 -8.01
CA SER A 173 -2.70 3.50 -9.32
C SER A 173 -3.30 4.87 -9.59
N ARG A 174 -4.03 5.43 -8.62
CA ARG A 174 -4.60 6.79 -8.72
C ARG A 174 -3.49 7.84 -8.88
N TRP A 175 -2.40 7.73 -8.11
CA TRP A 175 -1.27 8.64 -8.23
C TRP A 175 -0.63 8.59 -9.62
N LEU A 176 -0.44 7.39 -10.19
CA LEU A 176 0.08 7.22 -11.55
C LEU A 176 -0.84 7.89 -12.59
N LEU A 177 -2.15 7.67 -12.52
CA LEU A 177 -3.12 8.28 -13.42
C LEU A 177 -3.13 9.81 -13.31
N LEU A 178 -3.08 10.33 -12.09
CA LEU A 178 -2.97 11.77 -11.83
C LEU A 178 -1.69 12.35 -12.42
N LYS A 179 -0.55 11.70 -12.20
CA LYS A 179 0.75 12.12 -12.75
C LYS A 179 0.76 12.14 -14.29
N ASN A 180 -0.01 11.26 -14.91
CA ASN A 180 -0.10 11.13 -16.36
C ASN A 180 -1.27 11.94 -16.98
N ASN A 181 -2.03 12.69 -16.18
CA ASN A 181 -3.23 13.42 -16.60
C ASN A 181 -4.32 12.55 -17.25
N VAL A 182 -4.44 11.28 -16.85
CA VAL A 182 -5.40 10.30 -17.43
C VAL A 182 -6.48 9.92 -16.41
N MET A 183 -7.01 10.88 -15.66
CA MET A 183 -8.13 10.57 -14.76
C MET A 183 -9.40 10.32 -15.59
N PRO A 184 -10.06 9.16 -15.44
CA PRO A 184 -11.33 8.92 -16.13
C PRO A 184 -12.38 9.92 -15.64
N GLU A 185 -13.11 10.55 -16.58
CA GLU A 185 -14.15 11.58 -16.33
C GLU A 185 -15.20 11.16 -15.28
N ALA A 186 -15.40 9.85 -15.08
CA ALA A 186 -16.31 9.32 -14.07
C ALA A 186 -15.91 9.59 -12.61
N ALA A 187 -14.67 10.02 -12.33
CA ALA A 187 -14.22 10.38 -10.98
C ALA A 187 -14.48 11.84 -10.60
N THR A 188 -14.82 12.69 -11.57
CA THR A 188 -15.26 14.07 -11.33
C THR A 188 -16.79 14.09 -11.40
N GLY A 189 -17.44 13.80 -10.28
CA GLY A 189 -18.88 14.00 -10.12
C GLY A 189 -19.23 15.49 -10.21
N THR A 190 -19.20 16.03 -11.43
CA THR A 190 -19.71 17.35 -11.78
C THR A 190 -20.10 17.33 -13.26
N THR A 191 -21.16 16.60 -13.59
CA THR A 191 -22.02 17.01 -14.69
C THR A 191 -22.64 18.35 -14.26
N ALA A 192 -21.98 19.44 -14.63
CA ALA A 192 -22.61 20.74 -14.69
C ALA A 192 -23.61 20.68 -15.85
N GLU A 193 -24.85 20.31 -15.55
CA GLU A 193 -25.96 20.52 -16.48
C GLU A 193 -26.29 22.01 -16.52
N LYS A 194 -26.33 22.54 -17.74
CA LYS A 194 -26.82 23.87 -18.11
C LYS A 194 -28.33 23.87 -18.22
#